data_AF-A0A939XNG6-F1
#
_entry.id   AF-A0A939XNG6-F1
#
_cell.length_a   1.000
_cell.length_b   1.000
_cell.length_c   1.000
_cell.angle_alpha   90.00
_cell.angle_beta   90.00
_cell.angle_gamma   90.00
#
_symmetry.space_group_name_H-M   'P 1'
#
loop_
_entity.id
_entity.type
_entity.pdbx_description
1 polymer ?
#
loop_
_entity_poly.entity_id
_entity_poly.type
_entity_poly.pdbx_seq_one_letter_code
_entity_poly.pdbx_strand_id
1 'polypeptide(L)'
;GRSLGRQRLYHYLGDFGFGRKTGIDLPGEVGGVLRSPSSWYELDLANISFGQGVSVTPLQIAMATAALGNGGLLMRPYIVEKIVDAEGNVLTQHSPEVVRRVVSEDVANLVRTLLQKTSEEGGTATRAAVPGYVVAGKTGTAQKADKTNRGYSAEDRVGSFVGMVPGDAPRIVILVMIDEPGTSPYGSVVAAPVFSRIAAQSLPYLRIPPTTTVVADSPSKKSKEANADSSDPARSATGGGEIISGYIMPDLRGMSARQVLCWMERNKLDLNIRGHGRVVDQSPRGGEPIRYQKPCWLRLAEDD
;
A
#
# COMPACT_ATOMS: atom_id res chain seq x y z
N GLY A 1 -10.80 13.06 -14.46
CA GLY A 1 -11.32 12.81 -15.82
C GLY A 1 -12.13 13.96 -16.37
N ARG A 2 -13.38 14.13 -15.92
CA ARG A 2 -14.35 15.03 -16.55
C ARG A 2 -13.86 16.48 -16.75
N SER A 3 -13.29 17.11 -15.72
CA SER A 3 -12.79 18.49 -15.82
C SER A 3 -11.59 18.68 -16.76
N LEU A 4 -10.79 17.62 -16.99
CA LEU A 4 -9.68 17.64 -17.95
C LEU A 4 -10.17 17.49 -19.39
N GLY A 5 -11.24 16.72 -19.60
CA GLY A 5 -11.70 16.30 -20.92
C GLY A 5 -10.87 15.16 -21.52
N ARG A 6 -11.43 14.51 -22.56
CA ARG A 6 -10.87 13.29 -23.17
C ARG A 6 -9.50 13.52 -23.78
N GLN A 7 -9.35 14.60 -24.55
CA GLN A 7 -8.13 14.91 -25.30
C GLN A 7 -6.95 15.18 -24.36
N ARG A 8 -7.14 16.01 -23.33
CA ARG A 8 -6.06 16.31 -22.37
C ARG A 8 -5.70 15.09 -21.54
N LEU A 9 -6.69 14.30 -21.10
CA LEU A 9 -6.41 13.07 -20.36
C LEU A 9 -5.58 12.09 -21.20
N TYR A 10 -5.99 11.86 -22.46
CA TYR A 10 -5.24 11.00 -23.37
C TYR A 10 -3.81 11.49 -23.60
N HIS A 11 -3.63 12.80 -23.78
CA HIS A 11 -2.32 13.42 -23.94
C HIS A 11 -1.43 13.15 -22.73
N TYR A 12 -1.91 13.44 -21.52
CA TYR A 12 -1.14 13.17 -20.29
C TYR A 12 -0.82 11.69 -20.11
N LEU A 13 -1.77 10.78 -20.39
CA LEU A 13 -1.49 9.34 -20.30
C LEU A 13 -0.37 8.93 -21.27
N GLY A 14 -0.39 9.43 -22.50
CA GLY A 14 0.68 9.21 -23.49
C GLY A 14 2.00 9.86 -23.09
N ASP A 15 1.97 11.02 -22.41
CA ASP A 15 3.16 11.70 -21.92
C ASP A 15 3.82 11.00 -20.75
N PHE A 16 3.03 10.40 -19.86
CA PHE A 16 3.53 9.46 -18.85
C PHE A 16 4.05 8.14 -19.44
N GLY A 17 3.93 7.92 -20.75
CA GLY A 17 4.48 6.78 -21.47
C GLY A 17 3.51 5.61 -21.67
N PHE A 18 2.24 5.74 -21.27
CA PHE A 18 1.26 4.67 -21.46
C PHE A 18 0.88 4.48 -22.93
N GLY A 19 0.65 3.23 -23.33
CA GLY A 19 0.31 2.87 -24.71
C GLY A 19 1.51 2.87 -25.68
N ARG A 20 2.73 3.07 -25.19
CA ARG A 20 3.98 3.06 -25.99
C ARG A 20 5.06 2.23 -25.32
N LYS A 21 5.94 1.67 -26.13
CA LYS A 21 7.18 1.03 -25.64
C LYS A 21 8.03 2.06 -24.88
N THR A 22 8.60 1.65 -23.76
CA THR A 22 9.47 2.46 -22.89
C THR A 22 10.88 2.60 -23.46
N GLY A 23 11.30 1.69 -24.33
CA GLY A 23 12.65 1.69 -24.89
C GLY A 23 13.68 1.07 -23.96
N ILE A 24 13.24 0.22 -23.02
CA ILE A 24 14.09 -0.64 -22.20
C ILE A 24 14.97 -1.52 -23.11
N ASP A 25 16.17 -1.80 -22.63
CA ASP A 25 17.21 -2.64 -23.25
C ASP A 25 16.93 -4.15 -23.14
N LEU A 26 15.65 -4.54 -23.06
CA LEU A 26 15.19 -5.92 -23.05
C LEU A 26 14.37 -6.28 -24.30
N PRO A 27 14.53 -7.50 -24.84
CA PRO A 27 13.66 -8.01 -25.88
C PRO A 27 12.24 -8.26 -25.36
N GLY A 28 11.26 -8.30 -26.26
CA GLY A 28 9.89 -8.70 -25.94
C GLY A 28 9.01 -7.61 -25.30
N GLU A 29 9.46 -6.34 -25.30
CA GLU A 29 8.66 -5.25 -24.74
C GLU A 29 7.33 -5.05 -25.48
N VAL A 30 6.26 -4.90 -24.69
CA VAL A 30 4.91 -4.52 -25.13
C VAL A 30 4.55 -3.11 -24.64
N GLY A 31 3.79 -2.36 -25.44
CA GLY A 31 3.42 -0.97 -25.12
C GLY A 31 2.13 -0.82 -24.30
N GLY A 32 1.43 -1.91 -23.98
CA GLY A 32 0.07 -1.84 -23.44
C GLY A 32 -0.96 -1.40 -24.49
N VAL A 33 -2.16 -1.06 -24.05
CA VAL A 33 -3.29 -0.65 -24.90
C VAL A 33 -3.93 0.61 -24.34
N LEU A 34 -3.82 1.70 -25.10
CA LEU A 34 -4.50 2.98 -24.84
C LEU A 34 -5.31 3.36 -26.08
N ARG A 35 -6.63 3.17 -26.02
CA ARG A 35 -7.55 3.47 -27.14
C ARG A 35 -7.55 4.96 -27.48
N SER A 36 -7.77 5.30 -28.75
CA SER A 36 -7.92 6.69 -29.20
C SER A 36 -9.06 7.40 -28.45
N PRO A 37 -8.90 8.69 -28.07
CA PRO A 37 -9.93 9.43 -27.35
C PRO A 37 -11.23 9.61 -28.16
N SER A 38 -11.17 9.51 -29.50
CA SER A 38 -12.36 9.52 -30.37
C SER A 38 -13.28 8.31 -30.16
N SER A 39 -12.74 7.21 -29.62
CA SER A 39 -13.47 5.98 -29.33
C SER A 39 -13.98 5.89 -27.89
N TRP A 40 -13.72 6.90 -27.05
CA TRP A 40 -14.12 6.91 -25.65
C TRP A 40 -15.51 7.49 -25.49
N TYR A 41 -16.38 6.77 -24.78
CA TYR A 41 -17.61 7.30 -24.22
C TYR A 41 -17.33 8.03 -22.90
N GLU A 42 -18.33 8.75 -22.35
CA GLU A 42 -18.19 9.39 -21.02
C GLU A 42 -17.86 8.39 -19.91
N LEU A 43 -18.40 7.16 -20.01
CA LEU A 43 -18.11 6.10 -19.06
C LEU A 43 -16.64 5.64 -19.14
N ASP A 44 -16.07 5.58 -20.35
CA ASP A 44 -14.65 5.27 -20.52
C ASP A 44 -13.77 6.34 -19.87
N LEU A 45 -14.12 7.62 -20.04
CA LEU A 45 -13.40 8.72 -19.41
C LEU A 45 -13.36 8.59 -17.88
N ALA A 46 -14.48 8.16 -17.29
CA ALA A 46 -14.56 7.88 -15.86
C ALA A 46 -13.67 6.68 -15.49
N ASN A 47 -13.84 5.55 -16.18
CA ASN A 47 -13.12 4.29 -15.93
C ASN A 47 -11.59 4.48 -16.01
N ILE A 48 -11.12 5.13 -17.07
CA ILE A 48 -9.70 5.38 -17.31
C ILE A 48 -9.11 6.24 -16.20
N SER A 49 -9.89 7.19 -15.64
CA SER A 49 -9.42 8.06 -14.57
C SER A 49 -9.07 7.32 -13.28
N PHE A 50 -9.62 6.12 -13.07
CA PHE A 50 -9.26 5.26 -11.94
C PHE A 50 -8.55 3.96 -12.37
N GLY A 51 -8.03 3.91 -13.59
CA GLY A 51 -7.18 2.83 -14.08
C GLY A 51 -7.92 1.64 -14.70
N GLN A 52 -9.19 1.79 -15.06
CA GLN A 52 -9.97 0.77 -15.78
C GLN A 52 -10.14 1.11 -17.27
N GLY A 53 -10.17 0.09 -18.12
CA GLY A 53 -10.33 0.28 -19.57
C GLY A 53 -9.04 0.69 -20.30
N VAL A 54 -7.89 0.61 -19.62
CA VAL A 54 -6.54 0.72 -20.19
C VAL A 54 -5.73 -0.52 -19.82
N SER A 55 -4.74 -0.87 -20.64
CA SER A 55 -3.76 -1.90 -20.29
C SER A 55 -2.37 -1.28 -20.32
N VAL A 56 -1.60 -1.48 -19.25
CA VAL A 56 -0.27 -0.90 -19.09
C VAL A 56 0.67 -1.95 -18.50
N THR A 57 1.96 -1.81 -18.72
CA THR A 57 2.96 -2.70 -18.11
C THR A 57 3.32 -2.22 -16.70
N PRO A 58 3.77 -3.12 -15.80
CA PRO A 58 4.30 -2.73 -14.50
C PRO A 58 5.43 -1.69 -14.60
N LEU A 59 6.29 -1.84 -15.62
CA LEU A 59 7.39 -0.89 -15.87
C LEU A 59 6.86 0.51 -16.22
N GLN A 60 5.82 0.63 -17.04
CA GLN A 60 5.21 1.93 -17.34
C GLN A 60 4.64 2.59 -16.08
N ILE A 61 4.01 1.83 -15.18
CA ILE A 61 3.52 2.35 -13.89
C ILE A 61 4.69 2.84 -13.03
N ALA A 62 5.76 2.06 -12.92
CA ALA A 62 6.95 2.41 -12.17
C ALA A 62 7.61 3.69 -12.73
N MET A 63 7.74 3.80 -14.06
CA MET A 63 8.29 4.98 -14.73
C MET A 63 7.43 6.23 -14.53
N ALA A 64 6.11 6.12 -14.70
CA ALA A 64 5.20 7.23 -14.48
C ALA A 64 5.27 7.73 -13.02
N THR A 65 5.37 6.81 -12.06
CA THR A 65 5.56 7.15 -10.65
C THR A 65 6.94 7.77 -10.40
N ALA A 66 8.01 7.24 -11.00
CA ALA A 66 9.35 7.79 -10.90
C ALA A 66 9.44 9.21 -11.47
N ALA A 67 8.68 9.53 -12.52
CA ALA A 67 8.59 10.89 -13.04
C ALA A 67 8.07 11.88 -11.98
N LEU A 68 7.09 11.49 -11.16
CA LEU A 68 6.62 12.32 -10.04
C LEU A 68 7.68 12.50 -8.96
N GLY A 69 8.51 11.48 -8.72
CA GLY A 69 9.63 11.56 -7.80
C GLY A 69 10.78 12.44 -8.33
N ASN A 70 10.97 12.45 -9.64
CA ASN A 70 12.04 13.14 -10.35
C ASN A 70 11.61 14.50 -10.94
N GLY A 71 10.84 15.27 -10.17
CA GLY A 71 10.45 16.63 -10.53
C GLY A 71 9.60 16.76 -11.80
N GLY A 72 8.91 15.69 -12.22
CA GLY A 72 8.09 15.64 -13.43
C GLY A 72 8.82 15.17 -14.69
N LEU A 73 10.08 14.72 -14.58
CA LEU A 73 10.90 14.23 -15.69
C LEU A 73 10.74 12.72 -15.88
N LEU A 74 10.19 12.31 -17.03
CA LEU A 74 10.13 10.90 -17.43
C LEU A 74 11.50 10.47 -17.96
N MET A 75 12.07 9.44 -17.36
CA MET A 75 13.40 8.91 -17.68
C MET A 75 13.29 7.65 -18.53
N ARG A 76 14.28 7.39 -19.38
CA ARG A 76 14.40 6.10 -20.06
C ARG A 76 14.91 5.04 -19.09
N PRO A 77 14.28 3.85 -19.00
CA PRO A 77 14.73 2.79 -18.13
C PRO A 77 15.88 2.00 -18.77
N TYR A 78 16.78 1.49 -17.93
CA TYR A 78 17.90 0.61 -18.29
C TYR A 78 18.02 -0.52 -17.28
N ILE A 79 18.38 -1.72 -17.74
CA ILE A 79 18.80 -2.84 -16.87
C ILE A 79 20.31 -3.00 -16.89
N VAL A 80 20.93 -2.85 -18.05
CA VAL A 80 22.37 -2.94 -18.22
C VAL A 80 22.98 -1.58 -17.89
N GLU A 81 23.95 -1.55 -16.99
CA GLU A 81 24.73 -0.34 -16.69
C GLU A 81 25.84 -0.14 -17.73
N LYS A 82 26.59 -1.21 -17.99
CA LYS A 82 27.70 -1.22 -18.96
C LYS A 82 27.94 -2.62 -19.52
N ILE A 83 28.46 -2.66 -20.75
CA ILE A 83 28.96 -3.85 -21.42
C ILE A 83 30.47 -3.69 -21.58
N VAL A 84 31.22 -4.70 -21.16
CA VAL A 84 32.69 -4.73 -21.24
C VAL A 84 33.14 -5.95 -22.05
N ASP A 85 34.27 -5.82 -22.75
CA ASP A 85 34.93 -6.95 -23.40
C ASP A 85 35.76 -7.79 -22.39
N ALA A 86 36.46 -8.81 -22.89
CA ALA A 86 37.26 -9.71 -22.06
C ALA A 86 38.48 -9.01 -21.45
N GLU A 87 38.96 -7.94 -22.10
CA GLU A 87 40.09 -7.12 -21.70
C GLU A 87 39.69 -6.01 -20.71
N GLY A 88 38.39 -5.83 -20.47
CA GLY A 88 37.84 -4.84 -19.55
C GLY A 88 37.57 -3.47 -20.17
N ASN A 89 37.68 -3.34 -21.50
CA ASN A 89 37.32 -2.10 -22.19
C ASN A 89 35.79 -1.95 -22.23
N VAL A 90 35.32 -0.73 -22.03
CA VAL A 90 33.89 -0.41 -22.07
C VAL A 90 33.42 -0.31 -23.51
N LEU A 91 32.56 -1.24 -23.92
CA LEU A 91 31.93 -1.25 -25.24
C LEU A 91 30.68 -0.37 -25.29
N THR A 92 29.92 -0.36 -24.19
CA THR A 92 28.69 0.45 -24.06
C THR A 92 28.50 0.80 -22.59
N GLN A 93 28.04 2.02 -22.32
CA GLN A 93 27.70 2.46 -20.98
C GLN A 93 26.44 3.32 -21.06
N HIS A 94 25.49 3.04 -20.19
CA HIS A 94 24.25 3.78 -20.09
C HIS A 94 24.37 4.89 -19.05
N SER A 95 23.87 6.07 -19.38
CA SER A 95 23.72 7.20 -18.47
C SER A 95 22.25 7.61 -18.38
N PRO A 96 21.80 8.25 -17.29
CA PRO A 96 20.43 8.73 -17.17
C PRO A 96 20.02 9.59 -18.37
N GLU A 97 18.93 9.20 -19.05
CA GLU A 97 18.42 9.89 -20.24
C GLU A 97 17.00 10.41 -19.96
N VAL A 98 16.80 11.71 -20.10
CA VAL A 98 15.48 12.35 -19.98
C VAL A 98 14.74 12.17 -21.30
N VAL A 99 13.57 11.54 -21.26
CA VAL A 99 12.69 11.41 -22.44
C VAL A 99 11.91 12.70 -22.64
N ARG A 100 11.29 13.24 -21.58
CA ARG A 100 10.53 14.51 -21.57
C ARG A 100 10.16 14.95 -20.16
N ARG A 101 9.71 16.20 -20.03
CA ARG A 101 9.01 16.70 -18.85
C ARG A 101 7.50 16.51 -19.05
N VAL A 102 6.85 15.74 -18.17
CA VAL A 102 5.41 15.45 -18.23
C VAL A 102 4.59 16.48 -17.46
N VAL A 103 5.11 16.91 -16.31
CA VAL A 103 4.51 17.95 -15.46
C VAL A 103 5.60 18.89 -14.94
N SER A 104 5.22 20.09 -14.52
CA SER A 104 6.10 20.97 -13.77
C SER A 104 6.52 20.35 -12.44
N GLU A 105 7.67 20.76 -11.93
CA GLU A 105 8.17 20.30 -10.63
C GLU A 105 7.20 20.60 -9.49
N ASP A 106 6.55 21.76 -9.48
CA ASP A 106 5.55 22.13 -8.46
C ASP A 106 4.36 21.15 -8.42
N VAL A 107 3.89 20.72 -9.59
CA VAL A 107 2.81 19.73 -9.72
C VAL A 107 3.30 18.36 -9.25
N ALA A 108 4.52 17.95 -9.63
CA ALA A 108 5.10 16.70 -9.18
C ALA A 108 5.23 16.67 -7.64
N ASN A 109 5.74 17.75 -7.04
CA ASN A 109 5.86 17.92 -5.59
C ASN A 109 4.49 17.92 -4.90
N LEU A 110 3.51 18.64 -5.44
CA LEU A 110 2.14 18.64 -4.91
C LEU A 110 1.54 17.23 -4.89
N VAL A 111 1.64 16.51 -6.02
CA VAL A 111 1.13 15.13 -6.12
C VAL A 111 1.86 14.21 -5.14
N ARG A 112 3.18 14.34 -5.02
CA ARG A 112 3.98 13.55 -4.07
C ARG A 112 3.51 13.79 -2.63
N THR A 113 3.30 15.04 -2.21
CA THR A 113 2.78 15.38 -0.88
C THR A 113 1.38 14.80 -0.66
N LEU A 114 0.51 14.80 -1.66
CA LEU A 114 -0.81 14.17 -1.56
C LEU A 114 -0.70 12.64 -1.41
N LEU A 115 0.27 12.02 -2.07
CA LEU A 115 0.51 10.57 -1.95
C LEU A 115 1.07 10.18 -0.58
N GLN A 116 1.85 11.06 0.07
CA GLN A 116 2.35 10.82 1.44
C GLN A 116 1.21 10.59 2.43
N LYS A 117 0.16 11.43 2.34
CA LYS A 117 -1.04 11.33 3.19
C LYS A 117 -1.76 9.99 3.10
N THR A 118 -1.54 9.21 2.05
CA THR A 118 -2.18 7.89 1.92
C THR A 118 -1.57 6.84 2.84
N SER A 119 -0.30 7.02 3.24
CA SER A 119 0.46 6.11 4.08
C SER A 119 0.53 6.57 5.54
N GLU A 120 0.12 7.81 5.83
CA GLU A 120 -0.04 8.37 7.17
C GLU A 120 -1.28 7.81 7.89
N GLU A 121 -1.39 8.08 9.20
CA GLU A 121 -2.55 7.71 10.01
C GLU A 121 -3.85 8.28 9.41
N GLY A 122 -4.88 7.44 9.27
CA GLY A 122 -6.12 7.78 8.56
C GLY A 122 -6.07 7.61 7.04
N GLY A 123 -4.90 7.27 6.47
CA GLY A 123 -4.73 6.95 5.06
C GLY A 123 -5.12 5.50 4.69
N THR A 124 -5.32 5.24 3.40
CA THR A 124 -5.73 3.91 2.90
C THR A 124 -4.59 2.87 2.83
N ALA A 125 -3.35 3.29 3.10
CA ALA A 125 -2.13 2.51 2.86
C ALA A 125 -1.16 2.54 4.05
N THR A 126 -1.68 2.63 5.27
CA THR A 126 -0.89 2.61 6.53
C THR A 126 0.07 1.42 6.61
N ARG A 127 -0.33 0.27 6.07
CA ARG A 127 0.49 -0.96 6.00
C ARG A 127 1.72 -0.86 5.08
N ALA A 128 1.84 0.22 4.28
CA ALA A 128 3.03 0.50 3.48
C ALA A 128 4.09 1.31 4.24
N ALA A 129 3.79 1.77 5.46
CA ALA A 129 4.72 2.56 6.27
C ALA A 129 6.06 1.82 6.45
N VAL A 130 7.15 2.57 6.36
CA VAL A 130 8.51 2.08 6.55
C VAL A 130 9.10 2.82 7.75
N PRO A 131 9.49 2.13 8.84
CA PRO A 131 10.02 2.78 10.03
C PRO A 131 11.19 3.72 9.71
N GLY A 132 11.09 4.97 10.14
CA GLY A 132 12.12 6.00 9.93
C GLY A 132 12.08 6.70 8.57
N TYR A 133 11.15 6.36 7.67
CA TYR A 133 11.04 6.98 6.35
C TYR A 133 9.63 7.45 6.04
N VAL A 134 9.54 8.58 5.34
CA VAL A 134 8.29 9.02 4.72
C VAL A 134 8.02 8.12 3.51
N VAL A 135 6.78 7.71 3.31
CA VAL A 135 6.37 6.90 2.14
C VAL A 135 5.33 7.68 1.35
N ALA A 136 5.55 7.87 0.05
CA ALA A 136 4.59 8.46 -0.86
C ALA A 136 4.11 7.40 -1.85
N GLY A 137 2.90 6.87 -1.68
CA GLY A 137 2.44 5.77 -2.53
C GLY A 137 0.94 5.74 -2.77
N LYS A 138 0.50 4.72 -3.51
CA LYS A 138 -0.90 4.50 -3.80
C LYS A 138 -1.22 3.03 -3.94
N THR A 139 -2.35 2.66 -3.35
CA THR A 139 -2.99 1.35 -3.50
C THR A 139 -3.72 1.24 -4.84
N GLY A 140 -3.60 0.09 -5.49
CA GLY A 140 -4.36 -0.27 -6.67
C GLY A 140 -5.12 -1.58 -6.45
N THR A 141 -6.37 -1.62 -6.90
CA THR A 141 -7.20 -2.83 -6.93
C THR A 141 -7.91 -2.86 -8.28
N ALA A 142 -7.36 -3.61 -9.24
CA ALA A 142 -7.90 -3.65 -10.60
C ALA A 142 -8.72 -4.92 -10.80
N GLN A 143 -9.92 -4.80 -11.35
CA GLN A 143 -10.69 -5.96 -11.83
C GLN A 143 -10.05 -6.51 -13.11
N LYS A 144 -10.02 -7.84 -13.26
CA LYS A 144 -9.59 -8.47 -14.50
C LYS A 144 -10.75 -8.54 -15.49
N ALA A 145 -10.46 -8.39 -16.77
CA ALA A 145 -11.44 -8.65 -17.81
C ALA A 145 -11.84 -10.13 -17.77
N ASP A 146 -13.13 -10.41 -17.86
CA ASP A 146 -13.64 -11.77 -17.96
C ASP A 146 -13.20 -12.36 -19.32
N LYS A 147 -12.66 -13.58 -19.30
CA LYS A 147 -12.13 -14.26 -20.49
C LYS A 147 -13.23 -14.94 -21.31
N THR A 148 -14.35 -15.28 -20.69
CA THR A 148 -15.45 -16.04 -21.31
C THR A 148 -16.66 -15.16 -21.59
N ASN A 149 -16.96 -14.23 -20.69
CA ASN A 149 -18.05 -13.28 -20.85
C ASN A 149 -17.53 -11.88 -21.21
N ARG A 150 -18.42 -11.03 -21.74
CA ARG A 150 -18.12 -9.60 -21.88
C ARG A 150 -18.17 -8.94 -20.49
N GLY A 151 -17.12 -8.20 -20.13
CA GLY A 151 -17.09 -7.40 -18.91
C GLY A 151 -15.90 -7.72 -18.01
N TYR A 152 -16.09 -7.53 -16.71
CA TYR A 152 -15.07 -7.76 -15.68
C TYR A 152 -15.46 -8.96 -14.82
N SER A 153 -14.46 -9.73 -14.39
CA SER A 153 -14.64 -10.80 -13.42
C SER A 153 -15.17 -10.22 -12.09
N ALA A 154 -16.08 -10.95 -11.47
CA ALA A 154 -16.63 -10.61 -10.16
C ALA A 154 -15.62 -10.85 -9.02
N GLU A 155 -14.74 -11.83 -9.21
CA GLU A 155 -13.82 -12.34 -8.20
C GLU A 155 -12.37 -11.94 -8.51
N ASP A 156 -11.96 -12.07 -9.77
CA ASP A 156 -10.55 -11.95 -10.14
C ASP A 156 -10.09 -10.50 -10.14
N ARG A 157 -9.07 -10.24 -9.33
CA ARG A 157 -8.51 -8.90 -9.14
C ARG A 157 -7.00 -8.96 -9.05
N VAL A 158 -6.39 -7.85 -9.44
CA VAL A 158 -4.97 -7.58 -9.24
C VAL A 158 -4.83 -6.59 -8.10
N GLY A 159 -4.24 -7.04 -7.00
CA GLY A 159 -3.90 -6.20 -5.85
C GLY A 159 -2.51 -5.60 -6.04
N SER A 160 -2.36 -4.29 -5.92
CA SER A 160 -1.08 -3.62 -6.13
C SER A 160 -0.83 -2.46 -5.18
N PHE A 161 0.44 -2.15 -5.00
CA PHE A 161 0.90 -0.95 -4.33
C PHE A 161 2.14 -0.41 -5.05
N VAL A 162 2.11 0.86 -5.41
CA VAL A 162 3.27 1.57 -5.95
C VAL A 162 3.63 2.72 -5.03
N GLY A 163 4.92 2.89 -4.75
CA GLY A 163 5.36 3.95 -3.87
C GLY A 163 6.79 4.40 -4.13
N MET A 164 7.05 5.63 -3.70
CA MET A 164 8.35 6.27 -3.66
C MET A 164 8.81 6.35 -2.20
N VAL A 165 10.08 6.03 -1.96
CA VAL A 165 10.68 6.12 -0.63
C VAL A 165 12.15 6.58 -0.73
N PRO A 166 12.60 7.53 0.12
CA PRO A 166 11.80 8.42 0.96
C PRO A 166 10.77 9.25 0.17
N GLY A 167 9.62 9.54 0.76
CA GLY A 167 8.52 10.24 0.07
C GLY A 167 8.77 11.73 -0.11
N ASP A 168 9.65 12.32 0.70
CA ASP A 168 10.05 13.72 0.67
C ASP A 168 11.21 13.96 -0.31
N ALA A 169 12.17 13.04 -0.34
CA ALA A 169 13.29 13.00 -1.28
C ALA A 169 13.45 11.60 -1.91
N PRO A 170 12.64 11.26 -2.94
CA PRO A 170 12.62 9.93 -3.55
C PRO A 170 13.97 9.45 -4.04
N ARG A 171 14.34 8.23 -3.64
CA ARG A 171 15.55 7.54 -4.12
C ARG A 171 15.22 6.25 -4.85
N ILE A 172 14.13 5.59 -4.49
CA ILE A 172 13.64 4.38 -5.15
C ILE A 172 12.13 4.45 -5.35
N VAL A 173 11.68 3.82 -6.43
CA VAL A 173 10.26 3.50 -6.69
C VAL A 173 10.13 2.00 -6.63
N ILE A 174 9.16 1.52 -5.84
CA ILE A 174 8.84 0.10 -5.74
C ILE A 174 7.38 -0.08 -6.13
N LEU A 175 7.14 -0.96 -7.11
CA LEU A 175 5.82 -1.45 -7.46
C LEU A 175 5.73 -2.92 -7.05
N VAL A 176 4.72 -3.24 -6.26
CA VAL A 176 4.33 -4.62 -5.96
C VAL A 176 2.97 -4.88 -6.60
N MET A 177 2.88 -5.98 -7.32
CA MET A 177 1.64 -6.44 -7.96
C MET A 177 1.46 -7.93 -7.61
N ILE A 178 0.26 -8.28 -7.16
CA ILE A 178 -0.12 -9.66 -6.82
C ILE A 178 -1.38 -9.97 -7.63
N ASP A 179 -1.25 -10.95 -8.53
CA ASP A 179 -2.35 -11.44 -9.35
C ASP A 179 -3.19 -12.43 -8.55
N GLU A 180 -4.51 -12.22 -8.53
CA GLU A 180 -5.50 -13.10 -7.87
C GLU A 180 -5.13 -13.50 -6.42
N PRO A 181 -4.96 -12.54 -5.50
CA PRO A 181 -4.60 -12.85 -4.12
C PRO A 181 -5.71 -13.63 -3.39
N GLY A 182 -5.38 -14.80 -2.85
CA GLY A 182 -6.36 -15.68 -2.19
C GLY A 182 -6.88 -15.23 -0.82
N THR A 183 -6.21 -14.30 -0.14
CA THR A 183 -6.61 -13.84 1.21
C THR A 183 -7.41 -12.55 1.21
N SER A 184 -7.10 -11.63 0.30
CA SER A 184 -7.81 -10.35 0.18
C SER A 184 -7.54 -9.72 -1.18
N PRO A 185 -8.59 -9.19 -1.86
CA PRO A 185 -8.42 -8.52 -3.14
C PRO A 185 -7.74 -7.15 -3.04
N TYR A 186 -7.61 -6.59 -1.84
CA TYR A 186 -7.17 -5.21 -1.66
C TYR A 186 -5.64 -5.10 -1.65
N GLY A 187 -5.08 -4.27 -2.54
CA GLY A 187 -3.64 -4.00 -2.58
C GLY A 187 -3.05 -3.48 -1.26
N SER A 188 -3.85 -2.79 -0.43
CA SER A 188 -3.46 -2.36 0.92
C SER A 188 -3.20 -3.52 1.88
N VAL A 189 -3.84 -4.68 1.66
CA VAL A 189 -3.70 -5.86 2.52
C VAL A 189 -2.54 -6.73 2.04
N VAL A 190 -2.42 -6.94 0.73
CA VAL A 190 -1.48 -7.93 0.18
C VAL A 190 -0.19 -7.33 -0.34
N ALA A 191 -0.23 -6.19 -1.03
CA ALA A 191 0.93 -5.59 -1.70
C ALA A 191 1.67 -4.58 -0.82
N ALA A 192 0.95 -3.78 -0.03
CA ALA A 192 1.56 -2.76 0.83
C ALA A 192 2.54 -3.32 1.89
N PRO A 193 2.25 -4.44 2.60
CA PRO A 193 3.24 -5.03 3.51
C PRO A 193 4.49 -5.56 2.80
N VAL A 194 4.33 -6.08 1.58
CA VAL A 194 5.46 -6.55 0.76
C VAL A 194 6.34 -5.35 0.37
N PHE A 195 5.74 -4.24 -0.06
CA PHE A 195 6.44 -2.99 -0.33
C PHE A 195 7.26 -2.54 0.90
N SER A 196 6.63 -2.50 2.08
CA SER A 196 7.29 -2.05 3.31
C SER A 196 8.54 -2.87 3.63
N ARG A 197 8.45 -4.21 3.49
CA ARG A 197 9.60 -5.11 3.72
C ARG A 197 10.73 -4.91 2.70
N ILE A 198 10.39 -4.77 1.41
CA ILE A 198 11.38 -4.52 0.36
C ILE A 198 12.10 -3.19 0.62
N ALA A 199 11.33 -2.14 0.92
CA ALA A 199 11.87 -0.81 1.22
C ALA A 199 12.77 -0.83 2.46
N ALA A 200 12.33 -1.44 3.56
CA ALA A 200 13.09 -1.52 4.80
C ALA A 200 14.45 -2.21 4.64
N GLN A 201 14.57 -3.16 3.71
CA GLN A 201 15.85 -3.82 3.39
C GLN A 201 16.68 -3.06 2.35
N SER A 202 16.02 -2.43 1.37
CA SER A 202 16.70 -1.73 0.27
C SER A 202 17.35 -0.42 0.73
N LEU A 203 16.69 0.34 1.61
CA LEU A 203 17.17 1.67 2.02
C LEU A 203 18.52 1.60 2.76
N PRO A 204 18.74 0.70 3.74
CA PRO A 204 20.05 0.52 4.36
C PRO A 204 21.12 0.03 3.37
N TYR A 205 20.76 -0.89 2.46
CA TYR A 205 21.67 -1.38 1.43
C TYR A 205 22.17 -0.24 0.52
N LEU A 206 21.26 0.67 0.15
CA LEU A 206 21.56 1.86 -0.64
C LEU A 206 22.16 3.02 0.17
N ARG A 207 22.42 2.81 1.47
CA ARG A 207 22.96 3.81 2.41
C ARG A 207 22.14 5.09 2.46
N ILE A 208 20.82 4.96 2.35
CA ILE A 208 19.90 6.08 2.51
C ILE A 208 19.59 6.20 4.00
N PRO A 209 19.85 7.35 4.64
CA PRO A 209 19.57 7.51 6.07
C PRO A 209 18.06 7.71 6.33
N PRO A 210 17.55 7.30 7.50
CA PRO A 210 16.18 7.63 7.93
C PRO A 210 15.90 9.13 7.88
N THR A 211 14.77 9.52 7.30
CA THR A 211 14.31 10.93 7.23
C THR A 211 13.73 11.40 8.56
N THR A 212 13.13 10.48 9.32
CA THR A 212 12.50 10.79 10.61
C THR A 212 13.33 10.17 11.73
N THR A 213 13.54 10.93 12.81
CA THR A 213 14.11 10.38 14.04
C THR A 213 13.18 9.27 14.54
N VAL A 214 13.65 8.02 14.41
CA VAL A 214 13.02 6.90 15.09
C VAL A 214 13.22 7.17 16.58
N VAL A 215 12.16 7.55 17.29
CA VAL A 215 12.18 7.50 18.75
C VAL A 215 12.27 6.02 19.08
N ALA A 216 13.50 5.54 19.27
CA ALA A 216 13.74 4.21 19.78
C ALA A 216 13.07 4.13 21.15
N ASP A 217 12.03 3.32 21.23
CA ASP A 217 11.36 3.01 22.49
C ASP A 217 12.38 2.36 23.41
N SER A 218 13.00 3.18 24.26
CA SER A 218 13.95 2.72 25.26
C SER A 218 13.14 2.27 26.47
N PRO A 219 13.35 1.05 26.98
CA PRO A 219 12.57 0.54 28.10
C PRO A 219 12.87 1.40 29.34
N SER A 220 11.89 2.19 29.78
CA SER A 220 12.02 2.99 30.99
C SER A 220 12.09 2.05 32.20
N LYS A 221 13.32 1.79 32.68
CA LYS A 221 13.56 1.36 34.06
C LYS A 221 13.02 2.45 34.99
N LYS A 222 11.88 2.19 35.64
CA LYS A 222 11.56 2.83 36.92
C LYS A 222 11.86 1.82 38.02
N SER A 223 13.04 1.95 38.61
CA SER A 223 13.37 1.43 39.93
C SER A 223 12.35 1.99 40.94
N LYS A 224 11.59 1.09 41.57
CA LYS A 224 10.83 1.39 42.77
C LYS A 224 11.81 1.42 43.94
N GLU A 225 11.96 2.57 44.58
CA GLU A 225 12.43 2.64 45.96
C GLU A 225 11.37 2.03 46.88
N ALA A 226 11.86 1.22 47.81
CA ALA A 226 11.09 0.52 48.81
C ALA A 226 10.66 1.46 49.94
N ASN A 227 9.46 1.25 50.44
CA ASN A 227 9.26 1.16 51.88
C ASN A 227 8.11 0.20 52.19
N ALA A 228 8.42 -0.72 53.08
CA ALA A 228 7.55 -1.75 53.61
C ALA A 228 6.62 -1.19 54.69
N ASP A 229 5.39 -1.69 54.78
CA ASP A 229 5.00 -2.39 56.00
C ASP A 229 3.80 -3.34 55.80
N SER A 230 3.85 -4.39 56.62
CA SER A 230 3.06 -5.62 56.79
C SER A 230 1.51 -5.53 56.75
N SER A 231 0.76 -6.53 56.23
CA SER A 231 0.47 -7.81 56.91
C SER A 231 -0.31 -8.80 56.00
N ASP A 232 -0.16 -10.09 56.29
CA ASP A 232 -0.45 -11.31 55.51
C ASP A 232 -1.75 -12.04 55.99
N PRO A 233 -2.10 -13.28 55.60
CA PRO A 233 -2.81 -13.74 54.38
C PRO A 233 -4.15 -14.50 54.65
N ALA A 234 -4.99 -14.70 53.61
CA ALA A 234 -5.75 -15.96 53.43
C ALA A 234 -6.56 -16.03 52.11
N ARG A 235 -6.42 -17.19 51.43
CA ARG A 235 -7.32 -17.88 50.46
C ARG A 235 -7.16 -17.65 48.93
N SER A 236 -6.38 -18.56 48.37
CA SER A 236 -6.75 -19.56 47.33
C SER A 236 -7.30 -19.10 45.97
N ALA A 237 -6.37 -19.04 45.01
CA ALA A 237 -6.43 -19.32 43.57
C ALA A 237 -7.75 -19.81 42.93
N THR A 238 -8.15 -19.15 41.83
CA THR A 238 -8.08 -19.72 40.46
C THR A 238 -8.44 -18.70 39.37
N GLY A 239 -7.57 -18.52 38.38
CA GLY A 239 -7.92 -18.05 37.03
C GLY A 239 -8.02 -16.54 36.76
N GLY A 240 -7.20 -15.71 37.41
CA GLY A 240 -7.09 -14.28 37.14
C GLY A 240 -6.07 -13.97 36.04
N GLY A 241 -6.48 -13.99 34.78
CA GLY A 241 -5.75 -13.24 33.76
C GLY A 241 -5.91 -11.74 34.06
N GLU A 242 -4.82 -10.98 34.02
CA GLU A 242 -4.86 -9.54 34.24
C GLU A 242 -5.92 -8.91 33.31
N ILE A 243 -6.88 -8.22 33.94
CA ILE A 243 -7.81 -7.36 33.23
C ILE A 243 -6.97 -6.23 32.66
N ILE A 244 -7.07 -6.00 31.36
CA ILE A 244 -6.49 -4.80 30.77
C ILE A 244 -7.30 -3.63 31.35
N SER A 245 -6.69 -2.88 32.28
CA SER A 245 -7.34 -1.74 32.93
C SER A 245 -7.96 -0.83 31.87
N GLY A 246 -9.29 -0.78 31.81
CA GLY A 246 -10.07 0.13 30.96
C GLY A 246 -10.82 -0.48 29.77
N TYR A 247 -10.60 -1.74 29.37
CA TYR A 247 -11.26 -2.30 28.18
C TYR A 247 -12.40 -3.27 28.51
N ILE A 248 -13.63 -2.77 28.36
CA ILE A 248 -14.87 -3.55 28.37
C ILE A 248 -15.23 -3.88 26.91
N MET A 249 -15.53 -5.14 26.61
CA MET A 249 -15.94 -5.59 25.29
C MET A 249 -17.33 -5.02 24.98
N PRO A 250 -17.52 -4.16 23.95
CA PRO A 250 -18.85 -3.70 23.58
C PRO A 250 -19.62 -4.78 22.83
N ASP A 251 -20.92 -4.58 22.69
CA ASP A 251 -21.77 -5.42 21.83
C ASP A 251 -21.53 -5.04 20.36
N LEU A 252 -20.84 -5.90 19.64
CA LEU A 252 -20.47 -5.75 18.23
C LEU A 252 -21.41 -6.55 17.31
N ARG A 253 -22.43 -7.22 17.85
CA ARG A 253 -23.41 -7.98 17.06
C ARG A 253 -24.14 -7.09 16.05
N GLY A 254 -24.35 -7.62 14.84
CA GLY A 254 -24.96 -6.89 13.72
C GLY A 254 -24.00 -5.97 12.96
N MET A 255 -22.79 -5.69 13.45
CA MET A 255 -21.79 -4.94 12.70
C MET A 255 -21.26 -5.74 11.51
N SER A 256 -21.02 -5.09 10.38
CA SER A 256 -20.31 -5.69 9.24
C SER A 256 -18.82 -5.86 9.53
N ALA A 257 -18.14 -6.77 8.82
CA ALA A 257 -16.69 -6.96 8.91
C ALA A 257 -15.90 -5.64 8.83
N ARG A 258 -16.34 -4.70 7.97
CA ARG A 258 -15.71 -3.39 7.83
C ARG A 258 -15.87 -2.51 9.08
N GLN A 259 -17.05 -2.50 9.68
CA GLN A 259 -17.33 -1.74 10.90
C GLN A 259 -16.55 -2.29 12.10
N VAL A 260 -16.46 -3.62 12.20
CA VAL A 260 -15.64 -4.31 13.20
C VAL A 260 -14.17 -3.92 13.07
N LEU A 261 -13.62 -3.94 11.86
CA LEU A 261 -12.22 -3.55 11.62
C LEU A 261 -11.97 -2.09 12.00
N CYS A 262 -12.89 -1.17 11.65
CA CYS A 262 -12.79 0.22 12.09
C CYS A 262 -12.87 0.36 13.62
N TRP A 263 -13.66 -0.47 14.29
CA TRP A 263 -13.76 -0.45 15.75
C TRP A 263 -12.47 -0.99 16.42
N MET A 264 -11.91 -2.08 15.90
CA MET A 264 -10.65 -2.68 16.38
C MET A 264 -9.49 -1.69 16.28
N GLU A 265 -9.40 -0.98 15.16
CA GLU A 265 -8.38 0.04 14.90
C GLU A 265 -8.50 1.22 15.88
N ARG A 266 -9.74 1.67 16.16
CA ARG A 266 -10.00 2.79 17.08
C ARG A 266 -9.71 2.46 18.54
N ASN A 267 -9.86 1.20 18.92
CA ASN A 267 -9.68 0.74 20.31
C ASN A 267 -8.36 -0.03 20.53
N LYS A 268 -7.49 -0.13 19.51
CA LYS A 268 -6.20 -0.83 19.57
C LYS A 268 -6.31 -2.27 20.10
N LEU A 269 -7.36 -2.99 19.66
CA LEU A 269 -7.64 -4.36 20.07
C LEU A 269 -7.62 -5.30 18.87
N ASP A 270 -6.80 -6.34 18.95
CA ASP A 270 -6.75 -7.41 17.96
C ASP A 270 -7.75 -8.52 18.33
N LEU A 271 -8.79 -8.66 17.50
CA LEU A 271 -9.81 -9.71 17.59
C LEU A 271 -9.65 -10.68 16.42
N ASN A 272 -9.81 -11.97 16.68
CA ASN A 272 -9.79 -12.98 15.62
C ASN A 272 -11.17 -13.05 14.92
N ILE A 273 -11.24 -12.63 13.67
CA ILE A 273 -12.49 -12.59 12.88
C ILE A 273 -12.61 -13.89 12.07
N ARG A 274 -13.75 -14.60 12.21
CA ARG A 274 -14.06 -15.82 11.45
C ARG A 274 -15.38 -15.68 10.70
N GLY A 275 -15.38 -15.96 9.40
CA GLY A 275 -16.57 -15.92 8.54
C GLY A 275 -16.72 -14.64 7.72
N HIS A 276 -17.86 -14.51 7.02
CA HIS A 276 -18.24 -13.38 6.17
C HIS A 276 -19.67 -12.94 6.53
N GLY A 277 -20.01 -11.67 6.29
CA GLY A 277 -21.33 -11.10 6.63
C GLY A 277 -21.31 -10.15 7.84
N ARG A 278 -22.26 -10.33 8.76
CA ARG A 278 -22.42 -9.53 9.99
C ARG A 278 -22.05 -10.35 11.22
N VAL A 279 -21.58 -9.68 12.28
CA VAL A 279 -21.26 -10.35 13.55
C VAL A 279 -22.50 -10.97 14.15
N VAL A 280 -22.52 -12.29 14.24
CA VAL A 280 -23.59 -13.06 14.90
C VAL A 280 -23.20 -13.47 16.32
N ASP A 281 -21.90 -13.58 16.60
CA ASP A 281 -21.40 -14.01 17.90
C ASP A 281 -20.04 -13.41 18.23
N GLN A 282 -19.76 -13.26 19.52
CA GLN A 282 -18.54 -12.63 20.03
C GLN A 282 -18.07 -13.24 21.35
N SER A 283 -16.76 -13.25 21.56
CA SER A 283 -16.14 -13.59 22.84
C SER A 283 -14.99 -12.62 23.13
N PRO A 284 -14.96 -11.95 24.29
CA PRO A 284 -15.95 -11.94 25.39
C PRO A 284 -17.34 -11.40 25.00
N ARG A 285 -18.37 -11.63 25.84
CA ARG A 285 -19.72 -11.07 25.59
C ARG A 285 -19.72 -9.55 25.77
N GLY A 286 -20.69 -8.88 25.16
CA GLY A 286 -20.90 -7.44 25.37
C GLY A 286 -21.06 -7.12 26.86
N GLY A 287 -20.26 -6.20 27.38
CA GLY A 287 -20.17 -5.83 28.79
C GLY A 287 -19.11 -6.59 29.60
N GLU A 288 -18.46 -7.62 29.03
CA GLU A 288 -17.41 -8.36 29.75
C GLU A 288 -16.02 -7.72 29.60
N PRO A 289 -15.17 -7.77 30.63
CA PRO A 289 -13.81 -7.24 30.56
C PRO A 289 -12.94 -8.11 29.64
N ILE A 290 -12.11 -7.43 28.83
CA ILE A 290 -11.14 -8.09 27.96
C ILE A 290 -9.92 -8.51 28.79
N ARG A 291 -9.57 -9.81 28.74
CA ARG A 291 -8.46 -10.40 29.51
C ARG A 291 -7.30 -10.74 28.57
N TYR A 292 -6.09 -10.32 28.93
CA TYR A 292 -4.88 -10.45 28.09
C TYR A 292 -4.58 -11.88 27.60
N GLN A 293 -4.91 -12.89 28.41
CA GLN A 293 -4.61 -14.30 28.11
C GLN A 293 -5.79 -15.10 27.54
N LYS A 294 -6.95 -14.45 27.29
CA LYS A 294 -8.09 -15.13 26.64
C LYS A 294 -8.20 -14.71 25.18
N PRO A 295 -8.28 -15.67 24.24
CA PRO A 295 -8.45 -15.34 22.83
C PRO A 295 -9.79 -14.64 22.62
N CYS A 296 -9.74 -13.41 22.10
CA CYS A 296 -10.93 -12.66 21.75
C CYS A 296 -11.26 -12.91 20.27
N TRP A 297 -12.51 -13.24 19.97
CA TRP A 297 -12.93 -13.64 18.62
C TRP A 297 -14.34 -13.18 18.28
N LEU A 298 -14.60 -13.03 16.97
CA LEU A 298 -15.89 -12.68 16.40
C LEU A 298 -16.26 -13.68 15.31
N ARG A 299 -17.52 -14.11 15.30
CA ARG A 299 -18.08 -14.97 14.26
C ARG A 299 -19.06 -14.17 13.40
N LEU A 300 -18.87 -14.22 12.09
CA LEU A 300 -19.71 -13.57 11.11
C LEU A 300 -20.50 -14.60 10.31
N ALA A 301 -21.77 -14.28 10.03
CA ALA A 301 -22.62 -15.02 9.11
C ALA A 301 -23.47 -14.05 8.27
N GLU A 302 -24.00 -14.52 7.15
CA GLU A 302 -24.99 -13.80 6.36
C GLU A 302 -26.38 -13.96 6.99
N ASP A 303 -27.20 -12.93 6.89
CA ASP A 303 -28.61 -12.99 7.29
C ASP A 303 -29.34 -13.82 6.20
N ASP A 304 -29.89 -14.99 6.56
CA ASP A 304 -30.88 -15.71 5.74
C ASP A 304 -32.16 -14.88 5.55
#